data_AF-A0A957B6V0-F1
#
_entry.id   AF-A0A957B6V0-F1
#
_cell.length_a   1.000
_cell.length_b   1.000
_cell.length_c   1.000
_cell.angle_alpha   90.00
_cell.angle_beta   90.00
_cell.angle_gamma   90.00
#
_symmetry.space_group_name_H-M   'P 1'
#
loop_
_entity.id
_entity.type
_entity.pdbx_description
1 polymer ?
#
loop_
_entity_poly.entity_id
_entity_poly.type
_entity_poly.pdbx_seq_one_letter_code
_entity_poly.pdbx_strand_id
1 'polypeptide(L)'
;MFKMQSGINQEHQAHKGKFAFAAQTADELVAWQQAFRAELANLLGLADRPLPQSFAVELVASTDFGSYVEEKYAFTMPDGPMPVYLLVPKAAPPYKLIMAFHGHGSGVRTILGPHPDPAVQQVIEDYQNHFGHTLAEEGYLVCAIEQRGFGERLTDQVKQDNNNSCRHLSFDYMMHGKTLIGERL
;
A
#
# COMPACT_ATOMS: atom_id res chain seq x y z
N MET A 1 -31.95 -16.15 15.17
CA MET A 1 -31.10 -14.99 14.85
C MET A 1 -31.51 -14.48 13.47
N PHE A 2 -31.93 -13.21 13.35
CA PHE A 2 -32.25 -12.61 12.05
C PHE A 2 -30.95 -12.36 11.26
N LYS A 3 -30.90 -12.75 9.98
CA LYS A 3 -29.74 -12.56 9.10
C LYS A 3 -30.04 -11.47 8.08
N MET A 4 -29.19 -10.46 7.97
CA MET A 4 -29.41 -9.27 7.12
C MET A 4 -28.56 -9.27 5.82
N GLN A 5 -27.66 -10.24 5.63
CA GLN A 5 -26.72 -10.25 4.51
C GLN A 5 -27.40 -10.27 3.14
N SER A 6 -28.57 -10.93 3.01
CA SER A 6 -29.32 -10.97 1.76
C SER A 6 -29.74 -9.59 1.29
N GLY A 7 -30.11 -8.68 2.21
CA GLY A 7 -30.47 -7.30 1.88
C GLY A 7 -29.26 -6.52 1.35
N ILE A 8 -28.10 -6.63 2.01
CA ILE A 8 -26.85 -6.01 1.54
C ILE A 8 -26.47 -6.51 0.14
N ASN A 9 -26.60 -7.82 -0.10
CA ASN A 9 -26.32 -8.39 -1.41
C ASN A 9 -27.25 -7.86 -2.51
N GLN A 10 -28.52 -7.63 -2.20
CA GLN A 10 -29.49 -7.04 -3.14
C GLN A 10 -29.10 -5.60 -3.51
N GLU A 11 -28.68 -4.80 -2.53
CA GLU A 11 -28.16 -3.44 -2.80
C GLU A 11 -26.94 -3.48 -3.73
N HIS A 12 -25.99 -4.39 -3.48
CA HIS A 12 -24.82 -4.56 -4.36
C HIS A 12 -25.19 -4.99 -5.78
N GLN A 13 -26.18 -5.88 -5.95
CA GLN A 13 -26.63 -6.33 -7.27
C GLN A 13 -27.41 -5.26 -8.04
N ALA A 14 -28.18 -4.43 -7.31
CA ALA A 14 -28.93 -3.33 -7.91
C ALA A 14 -28.02 -2.16 -8.32
N HIS A 15 -26.88 -1.99 -7.66
CA HIS A 15 -25.96 -0.89 -7.94
C HIS A 15 -25.23 -1.06 -9.27
N LYS A 16 -25.53 -0.18 -10.23
CA LYS A 16 -24.73 0.00 -11.45
C LYS A 16 -23.82 1.21 -11.29
N GLY A 17 -22.52 0.97 -11.25
CA GLY A 17 -21.54 2.05 -11.13
C GLY A 17 -21.60 3.00 -12.33
N LYS A 18 -21.58 4.31 -12.06
CA LYS A 18 -21.57 5.39 -13.07
C LYS A 18 -20.54 5.20 -14.18
N PHE A 19 -19.40 4.58 -13.83
CA PHE A 19 -18.27 4.34 -14.74
C PHE A 19 -18.09 2.86 -15.09
N ALA A 20 -19.15 2.05 -15.12
CA ALA A 20 -19.07 0.69 -15.65
C ALA A 20 -18.49 0.71 -17.09
N PHE A 21 -17.47 -0.11 -17.34
CA PHE A 21 -16.77 -0.11 -18.63
C PHE A 21 -17.68 -0.66 -19.74
N ALA A 22 -17.89 0.12 -20.80
CA ALA A 22 -18.75 -0.23 -21.93
C ALA A 22 -18.24 0.29 -23.28
N ALA A 23 -17.00 0.79 -23.34
CA ALA A 23 -16.43 1.34 -24.56
C ALA A 23 -16.23 0.23 -25.62
N GLN A 24 -16.57 0.55 -26.87
CA GLN A 24 -16.40 -0.31 -28.04
C GLN A 24 -15.37 0.23 -29.03
N THR A 25 -14.92 1.47 -28.86
CA THR A 25 -13.91 2.11 -29.69
C THR A 25 -12.75 2.68 -28.86
N ALA A 26 -11.63 2.98 -29.53
CA ALA A 26 -10.47 3.60 -28.87
C ALA A 26 -10.80 5.00 -28.32
N ASP A 27 -11.58 5.79 -29.04
CA ASP A 27 -11.98 7.13 -28.61
C ASP A 27 -12.89 7.07 -27.38
N GLU A 28 -13.83 6.13 -27.35
CA GLU A 28 -14.68 5.89 -26.18
C GLU A 28 -13.87 5.42 -24.97
N LEU A 29 -12.85 4.58 -25.18
CA LEU A 29 -11.94 4.14 -24.11
C LEU A 29 -11.19 5.34 -23.52
N VAL A 30 -10.63 6.21 -24.35
CA VAL A 30 -9.90 7.40 -23.91
C VAL A 30 -10.83 8.33 -23.12
N ALA A 31 -12.03 8.60 -23.64
CA ALA A 31 -13.02 9.43 -22.96
C ALA A 31 -13.44 8.83 -21.60
N TRP A 32 -13.70 7.52 -21.55
CA TRP A 32 -14.04 6.83 -20.30
C TRP A 32 -12.89 6.89 -19.29
N GLN A 33 -11.64 6.65 -19.71
CA GLN A 33 -10.47 6.69 -18.83
C GLN A 33 -10.28 8.07 -18.21
N GLN A 34 -10.40 9.14 -19.01
CA GLN A 34 -10.24 10.51 -18.53
C GLN A 34 -11.31 10.85 -17.48
N ALA A 35 -12.58 10.58 -17.79
CA ALA A 35 -13.69 10.87 -16.88
C ALA A 35 -13.64 10.02 -15.60
N PHE A 36 -13.32 8.73 -15.71
CA PHE A 36 -13.20 7.85 -14.55
C PHE A 36 -12.03 8.24 -13.64
N ARG A 37 -10.85 8.55 -14.20
CA ARG A 37 -9.68 8.96 -13.40
C ARG A 37 -9.93 10.26 -12.65
N ALA A 38 -10.58 11.23 -13.28
CA ALA A 38 -10.95 12.48 -12.63
C ALA A 38 -11.90 12.25 -11.45
N GLU A 39 -12.96 11.45 -11.64
CA GLU A 39 -13.86 11.12 -10.54
C GLU A 39 -13.16 10.32 -9.44
N LEU A 40 -12.34 9.33 -9.80
CA LEU A 40 -11.63 8.51 -8.83
C LEU A 40 -10.68 9.36 -7.97
N ALA A 41 -9.97 10.31 -8.58
CA ALA A 41 -9.12 11.25 -7.83
C ALA A 41 -9.94 12.11 -6.87
N ASN A 42 -11.14 12.57 -7.27
CA ASN A 42 -12.05 13.31 -6.39
C ASN A 42 -12.53 12.45 -5.22
N LEU A 43 -13.03 11.24 -5.50
CA LEU A 43 -13.56 10.31 -4.49
C LEU A 43 -12.49 9.85 -3.48
N LEU A 44 -11.23 9.75 -3.92
CA LEU A 44 -10.10 9.44 -3.05
C LEU A 44 -9.55 10.67 -2.31
N GLY A 45 -10.04 11.88 -2.58
CA GLY A 45 -9.52 13.11 -1.99
C GLY A 45 -8.09 13.45 -2.44
N LEU A 46 -7.71 13.00 -3.65
CA LEU A 46 -6.38 13.21 -4.24
C LEU A 46 -6.33 14.37 -5.22
N ALA A 47 -7.46 14.77 -5.81
CA ALA A 47 -7.50 15.78 -6.88
C ALA A 47 -6.87 17.13 -6.47
N ASP A 48 -7.13 17.58 -5.24
CA ASP A 48 -6.63 18.86 -4.71
C ASP A 48 -5.54 18.67 -3.64
N ARG A 49 -5.00 17.45 -3.49
CA ARG A 49 -3.99 17.20 -2.45
C ARG A 49 -2.65 17.84 -2.88
N PRO A 50 -2.10 18.78 -2.12
CA PRO A 50 -0.83 19.40 -2.47
C PRO A 50 0.29 18.35 -2.39
N LEU A 51 1.14 18.31 -3.42
CA LEU A 51 2.37 17.54 -3.36
C LEU A 51 3.36 18.28 -2.45
N PRO A 52 4.07 17.56 -1.56
CA PRO A 52 5.12 18.18 -0.76
C PRO A 52 6.22 18.71 -1.70
N GLN A 53 6.58 19.99 -1.56
CA GLN A 53 7.66 20.61 -2.35
C GLN A 53 9.04 20.09 -1.97
N SER A 54 9.18 19.66 -0.72
CA SER A 54 10.37 19.00 -0.19
C SER A 54 9.93 18.02 0.89
N PHE A 55 10.66 16.93 1.03
CA PHE A 55 10.47 15.95 2.10
C PHE A 55 11.82 15.69 2.76
N ALA A 56 11.83 15.63 4.08
CA ALA A 56 13.00 15.22 4.84
C ALA A 56 13.02 13.69 4.91
N VAL A 57 14.19 13.12 4.64
CA VAL A 57 14.42 11.68 4.60
C VAL A 57 15.63 11.35 5.46
N GLU A 58 15.49 10.33 6.29
CA GLU A 58 16.58 9.79 7.12
C GLU A 58 16.79 8.31 6.79
N LEU A 59 18.04 7.90 6.58
CA LEU A 59 18.41 6.48 6.50
C LEU A 59 18.45 5.91 7.93
N VAL A 60 17.57 4.97 8.22
CA VAL A 60 17.39 4.36 9.54
C VAL A 60 18.19 3.07 9.69
N ALA A 61 18.24 2.25 8.64
CA ALA A 61 18.96 0.97 8.65
C ALA A 61 19.44 0.59 7.25
N SER A 62 20.51 -0.20 7.18
CA SER A 62 21.05 -0.75 5.94
C SER A 62 21.56 -2.16 6.21
N THR A 63 21.05 -3.14 5.45
CA THR A 63 21.37 -4.57 5.62
C THR A 63 21.81 -5.16 4.29
N ASP A 64 22.96 -5.82 4.26
CA ASP A 64 23.46 -6.52 3.07
C ASP A 64 22.88 -7.94 2.98
N PHE A 65 22.20 -8.25 1.88
CA PHE A 65 21.63 -9.56 1.57
C PHE A 65 22.42 -10.31 0.48
N GLY A 66 23.68 -9.92 0.25
CA GLY A 66 24.57 -10.54 -0.72
C GLY A 66 24.44 -9.92 -2.10
N SER A 67 23.32 -10.17 -2.80
CA SER A 67 23.06 -9.68 -4.17
C SER A 67 22.51 -8.25 -4.23
N TYR A 68 21.93 -7.77 -3.12
CA TYR A 68 21.36 -6.43 -2.97
C TYR A 68 21.54 -5.91 -1.53
N VAL A 69 21.28 -4.63 -1.32
CA VAL A 69 21.24 -3.98 0.00
C VAL A 69 19.81 -3.53 0.29
N GLU A 70 19.26 -3.90 1.45
CA GLU A 70 18.00 -3.36 1.96
C GLU A 70 18.27 -2.12 2.80
N GLU A 71 17.81 -0.96 2.34
CA GLU A 71 17.90 0.33 3.02
C GLU A 71 16.52 0.74 3.51
N LYS A 72 16.38 1.01 4.81
CA LYS A 72 15.16 1.55 5.41
C LYS A 72 15.30 3.06 5.59
N TYR A 73 14.37 3.80 5.03
CA TYR A 73 14.25 5.24 5.13
C TYR A 73 13.01 5.65 5.92
N ALA A 74 13.12 6.71 6.71
CA ALA A 74 11.99 7.40 7.32
C ALA A 74 11.71 8.71 6.59
N PHE A 75 10.57 8.79 5.90
CA PHE A 75 10.09 10.00 5.27
C PHE A 75 9.29 10.81 6.28
N THR A 76 9.63 12.08 6.47
CA THR A 76 8.86 12.97 7.35
C THR A 76 7.54 13.35 6.66
N MET A 77 6.41 12.91 7.21
CA MET A 77 5.06 13.28 6.76
C MET A 77 4.34 14.11 7.84
N PRO A 78 3.33 14.93 7.47
CA PRO A 78 2.60 15.77 8.42
C PRO A 78 1.94 15.01 9.59
N ASP A 79 1.70 13.72 9.42
CA ASP A 79 0.99 12.85 10.36
C ASP A 79 1.85 11.69 10.90
N GLY A 80 3.18 11.84 10.79
CA GLY A 80 4.16 10.90 11.33
C GLY A 80 5.16 10.42 10.28
N PRO A 81 6.20 9.69 10.68
CA PRO A 81 7.15 9.13 9.73
C PRO A 81 6.49 8.05 8.85
N MET A 82 6.82 8.03 7.57
CA MET A 82 6.50 6.94 6.64
C MET A 82 7.75 6.11 6.36
N PRO A 83 7.79 4.84 6.81
CA PRO A 83 8.87 3.92 6.46
C PRO A 83 8.80 3.53 4.97
N VAL A 84 9.94 3.64 4.30
CA VAL A 84 10.15 3.22 2.91
C VAL A 84 11.40 2.38 2.85
N TYR A 85 11.31 1.22 2.21
CA TYR A 85 12.41 0.27 2.07
C TYR A 85 12.87 0.26 0.61
N LEU A 86 14.13 0.59 0.37
CA LEU A 86 14.77 0.45 -0.94
C LEU A 86 15.62 -0.83 -0.92
N LEU A 87 15.31 -1.77 -1.81
CA LEU A 87 16.12 -2.95 -2.03
C LEU A 87 16.95 -2.67 -3.28
N VAL A 88 18.18 -2.25 -3.05
CA VAL A 88 19.10 -1.73 -4.07
C VAL A 88 19.97 -2.88 -4.58
N PRO A 89 19.78 -3.35 -5.82
CA PRO A 89 20.59 -4.44 -6.36
C PRO A 89 22.02 -3.96 -6.59
N LYS A 90 22.99 -4.85 -6.40
CA LYS A 90 24.42 -4.54 -6.66
C LYS A 90 24.78 -4.54 -8.16
N ALA A 91 23.78 -4.66 -9.04
CA ALA A 91 23.94 -4.47 -10.47
C ALA A 91 24.26 -3.00 -10.80
N ALA A 92 24.90 -2.76 -11.96
CA ALA A 92 25.17 -1.40 -12.41
C ALA A 92 23.87 -0.70 -12.88
N PRO A 93 23.69 0.60 -12.60
CA PRO A 93 22.56 1.38 -13.11
C PRO A 93 22.63 1.54 -14.65
N PRO A 94 21.51 1.89 -15.32
CA PRO A 94 20.22 2.29 -14.76
C PRO A 94 19.40 1.12 -14.23
N TYR A 95 18.76 1.32 -13.07
CA TYR A 95 17.88 0.32 -12.47
C TYR A 95 16.50 0.27 -13.12
N LYS A 96 15.91 -0.93 -13.13
CA LYS A 96 14.47 -1.10 -13.37
C LYS A 96 13.74 -0.98 -12.02
N LEU A 97 13.03 0.13 -11.82
CA LEU A 97 12.31 0.40 -10.57
C LEU A 97 10.96 -0.33 -10.52
N ILE A 98 10.68 -0.97 -9.39
CA ILE A 98 9.37 -1.53 -9.05
C ILE A 98 8.88 -0.89 -7.74
N MET A 99 7.69 -0.30 -7.77
CA MET A 99 6.97 0.10 -6.56
C MET A 99 6.21 -1.10 -6.02
N ALA A 100 6.52 -1.53 -4.80
CA ALA A 100 5.95 -2.71 -4.17
C ALA A 100 5.05 -2.33 -2.99
N PHE A 101 3.82 -2.85 -3.00
CA PHE A 101 2.86 -2.69 -1.92
C PHE A 101 2.51 -4.06 -1.34
N HIS A 102 2.63 -4.19 -0.02
CA HIS A 102 2.24 -5.40 0.69
C HIS A 102 0.70 -5.54 0.77
N GLY A 103 0.25 -6.74 1.11
CA GLY A 103 -1.16 -7.06 1.32
C GLY A 103 -1.58 -6.79 2.77
N HIS A 104 -2.57 -7.53 3.25
CA HIS A 104 -2.96 -7.52 4.66
C HIS A 104 -1.89 -8.19 5.54
N GLY A 105 -2.08 -8.21 6.86
CA GLY A 105 -1.18 -8.92 7.78
C GLY A 105 -0.18 -8.00 8.47
N SER A 106 1.09 -8.39 8.52
CA SER A 106 2.13 -7.74 9.34
C SER A 106 2.82 -6.54 8.68
N GLY A 107 2.31 -6.06 7.54
CA GLY A 107 2.87 -4.90 6.85
C GLY A 107 3.97 -5.27 5.87
N VAL A 108 4.82 -4.30 5.55
CA VAL A 108 5.87 -4.42 4.52
C VAL A 108 6.83 -5.59 4.75
N ARG A 109 7.02 -6.03 6.00
CA ARG A 109 7.88 -7.17 6.34
C ARG A 109 7.59 -8.43 5.53
N THR A 110 6.32 -8.67 5.13
CA THR A 110 5.90 -9.85 4.35
C THR A 110 6.49 -9.92 2.94
N ILE A 111 7.02 -8.81 2.42
CA ILE A 111 7.54 -8.69 1.07
C ILE A 111 9.06 -8.44 1.02
N LEU A 112 9.67 -8.15 2.17
CA LEU A 112 11.10 -7.90 2.33
C LEU A 112 11.89 -9.20 2.49
N GLY A 113 13.21 -9.11 2.71
CA GLY A 113 14.11 -10.28 2.84
C GLY A 113 13.80 -11.26 3.99
N PRO A 114 14.57 -12.35 4.10
CA PRO A 114 14.46 -13.27 5.24
C PRO A 114 14.67 -12.57 6.58
N HIS A 115 13.99 -13.05 7.61
CA HIS A 115 14.07 -12.50 8.97
C HIS A 115 14.68 -13.53 9.94
N PRO A 116 15.57 -13.11 10.89
CA PRO A 116 16.23 -14.04 11.80
C PRO A 116 15.29 -14.67 12.84
N ASP A 117 14.17 -14.02 13.16
CA ASP A 117 13.13 -14.59 14.02
C ASP A 117 12.28 -15.61 13.21
N PRO A 118 12.28 -16.90 13.59
CA PRO A 118 11.52 -17.95 12.89
C PRO A 118 10.01 -17.70 12.84
N ALA A 119 9.44 -17.05 13.85
CA ALA A 119 8.01 -16.76 13.86
C ALA A 119 7.64 -15.69 12.82
N VAL A 120 8.50 -14.67 12.68
CA VAL A 120 8.35 -13.64 11.64
C VAL A 120 8.59 -14.24 10.25
N GLN A 121 9.60 -15.10 10.11
CA GLN A 121 9.89 -15.79 8.85
C GLN A 121 8.72 -16.64 8.37
N GLN A 122 8.06 -17.39 9.27
CA GLN A 122 6.87 -18.17 8.91
C GLN A 122 5.74 -17.27 8.37
N VAL A 123 5.50 -16.11 8.99
CA VAL A 123 4.48 -15.15 8.53
C VAL A 123 4.80 -14.61 7.13
N ILE A 124 6.08 -14.39 6.82
CA ILE A 124 6.53 -13.98 5.50
C ILE A 124 6.18 -15.05 4.46
N GLU A 125 6.58 -16.29 4.72
CA GLU A 125 6.39 -17.44 3.81
C GLU A 125 4.91 -17.79 3.59
N ASP A 126 4.09 -17.72 4.64
CA ASP A 126 2.67 -18.11 4.58
C ASP A 126 1.78 -17.13 3.81
N TYR A 127 2.24 -15.90 3.55
CA TYR A 127 1.38 -14.85 2.96
C TYR A 127 1.85 -14.34 1.61
N GLN A 128 2.95 -13.60 1.58
CA GLN A 128 3.45 -12.93 0.37
C GLN A 128 4.83 -13.41 -0.08
N ASN A 129 5.41 -14.32 0.69
CA ASN A 129 6.63 -15.04 0.37
C ASN A 129 7.71 -14.12 -0.20
N HIS A 130 7.97 -13.02 0.50
CA HIS A 130 9.11 -12.13 0.25
C HIS A 130 9.28 -11.71 -1.22
N PHE A 131 8.20 -11.46 -1.97
CA PHE A 131 8.33 -11.20 -3.41
C PHE A 131 9.22 -9.98 -3.76
N GLY A 132 9.31 -8.98 -2.88
CA GLY A 132 10.21 -7.84 -3.07
C GLY A 132 11.68 -8.24 -2.97
N HIS A 133 12.01 -9.13 -2.04
CA HIS A 133 13.33 -9.76 -1.97
C HIS A 133 13.68 -10.51 -3.26
N THR A 134 12.80 -11.37 -3.75
CA THR A 134 13.03 -12.12 -5.01
C THR A 134 13.28 -11.17 -6.18
N LEU A 135 12.51 -10.08 -6.29
CA LEU A 135 12.73 -9.07 -7.33
C LEU A 135 14.09 -8.37 -7.20
N ALA A 136 14.53 -8.08 -5.98
CA ALA A 136 15.83 -7.46 -5.75
C ALA A 136 16.99 -8.41 -6.11
N GLU A 137 16.86 -9.70 -5.81
CA GLU A 137 17.83 -10.73 -6.22
C GLU A 137 17.93 -10.86 -7.74
N GLU A 138 16.82 -10.65 -8.46
CA GLU A 138 16.76 -10.61 -9.92
C GLU A 138 17.25 -9.28 -10.53
N GLY A 139 17.79 -8.36 -9.71
CA GLY A 139 18.43 -7.13 -10.16
C GLY A 139 17.49 -5.94 -10.37
N TYR A 140 16.26 -5.99 -9.85
CA TYR A 140 15.35 -4.84 -9.84
C TYR A 140 15.62 -3.94 -8.63
N LEU A 141 15.52 -2.63 -8.81
CA LEU A 141 15.41 -1.71 -7.67
C LEU A 141 13.98 -1.77 -7.17
N VAL A 142 13.78 -2.22 -5.94
CA VAL A 142 12.43 -2.31 -5.35
C VAL A 142 12.25 -1.21 -4.33
N CYS A 143 11.19 -0.43 -4.47
CA CYS A 143 10.74 0.55 -3.47
C CYS A 143 9.48 0.01 -2.80
N ALA A 144 9.64 -0.55 -1.61
CA ALA A 144 8.58 -1.12 -0.80
C ALA A 144 8.12 -0.09 0.25
N ILE A 145 6.81 0.18 0.29
CA ILE A 145 6.25 1.21 1.19
C ILE A 145 5.39 0.55 2.27
N GLU A 146 5.62 0.94 3.53
CA GLU A 146 4.72 0.57 4.63
C GLU A 146 3.42 1.39 4.53
N GLN A 147 2.32 0.70 4.27
CA GLN A 147 1.02 1.34 4.14
C GLN A 147 0.44 1.67 5.51
N ARG A 148 -0.32 2.77 5.56
CA ARG A 148 -1.01 3.17 6.77
C ARG A 148 -1.95 2.08 7.27
N GLY A 149 -1.86 1.85 8.57
CA GLY A 149 -2.65 0.88 9.31
C GLY A 149 -2.06 -0.52 9.39
N PHE A 150 -0.79 -0.67 9.04
CA PHE A 150 -0.02 -1.91 9.15
C PHE A 150 1.36 -1.65 9.73
N GLY A 151 2.01 -2.72 10.20
CA GLY A 151 3.40 -2.72 10.63
C GLY A 151 3.71 -1.55 11.58
N GLU A 152 4.63 -0.70 11.15
CA GLU A 152 5.09 0.44 11.95
C GLU A 152 4.13 1.65 11.91
N ARG A 153 3.06 1.57 11.13
CA ARG A 153 2.05 2.63 10.94
C ARG A 153 0.69 2.23 11.50
N LEU A 154 0.68 1.42 12.56
CA LEU A 154 -0.50 1.11 13.36
C LEU A 154 -0.92 2.32 14.22
N THR A 155 -2.18 2.35 14.63
CA THR A 155 -2.65 3.31 15.64
C THR A 155 -2.63 2.66 17.02
N ASP A 156 -2.57 3.48 18.08
CA ASP A 156 -2.64 3.01 19.47
C ASP A 156 -4.03 2.49 19.88
N GLN A 157 -5.01 2.54 18.97
CA GLN A 157 -6.41 2.12 19.22
C GLN A 157 -6.68 0.67 18.76
N VAL A 158 -5.65 -0.04 18.31
CA VAL A 158 -5.77 -1.44 17.86
C VAL A 158 -5.78 -2.38 19.05
N LYS A 159 -6.72 -3.32 19.07
CA LYS A 159 -6.73 -4.42 20.05
C LYS A 159 -5.56 -5.37 19.78
N GLN A 160 -5.00 -5.98 20.82
CA GLN A 160 -3.84 -6.88 20.72
C GLN A 160 -4.01 -8.07 19.76
N ASP A 161 -5.24 -8.43 19.39
CA ASP A 161 -5.56 -9.55 18.50
C ASP A 161 -5.66 -9.17 17.01
N ASN A 162 -5.53 -7.89 16.67
CA ASN A 162 -5.73 -7.40 15.31
C ASN A 162 -4.42 -6.81 14.75
N ASN A 163 -3.85 -7.45 13.72
CA ASN A 163 -2.57 -7.03 13.13
C ASN A 163 -2.66 -5.78 12.23
N ASN A 164 -3.78 -5.04 12.29
CA ASN A 164 -4.00 -3.83 11.50
C ASN A 164 -4.99 -2.86 12.17
N SER A 165 -4.87 -1.56 11.86
CA SER A 165 -5.80 -0.51 12.29
C SER A 165 -6.82 -0.11 11.20
N CYS A 166 -6.92 -0.89 10.11
CA CYS A 166 -7.71 -0.50 8.93
C CYS A 166 -9.16 -0.17 9.26
N ARG A 167 -9.80 -0.99 10.10
CA ARG A 167 -11.20 -0.77 10.46
C ARG A 167 -11.37 0.57 11.18
N HIS A 168 -10.58 0.79 12.22
CA HIS A 168 -10.60 2.03 13.01
C HIS A 168 -10.35 3.25 12.12
N LEU A 169 -9.24 3.25 11.36
CA LEU A 169 -8.92 4.34 10.44
C LEU A 169 -10.00 4.57 9.39
N SER A 170 -10.60 3.51 8.85
CA SER A 170 -11.67 3.66 7.83
C SER A 170 -12.89 4.36 8.39
N PHE A 171 -13.29 4.06 9.63
CA PHE A 171 -14.40 4.74 10.28
C PHE A 171 -14.06 6.19 10.61
N ASP A 172 -12.87 6.45 11.16
CA ASP A 172 -12.49 7.83 11.51
C ASP A 172 -12.35 8.71 10.25
N TYR A 173 -11.70 8.22 9.20
CA TYR A 173 -11.61 8.97 7.95
C TYR A 173 -12.98 9.21 7.32
N MET A 174 -13.90 8.24 7.39
CA MET A 174 -15.27 8.43 6.92
C MET A 174 -15.97 9.59 7.63
N MET A 175 -15.76 9.75 8.94
CA MET A 175 -16.31 10.88 9.71
C MET A 175 -15.76 12.25 9.27
N HIS A 176 -14.60 12.26 8.60
CA HIS A 176 -13.97 13.46 8.05
C HIS A 176 -14.16 13.61 6.53
N GLY A 177 -15.06 12.83 5.91
CA GLY A 177 -15.27 12.86 4.46
C GLY A 177 -14.07 12.34 3.66
N LYS A 178 -13.20 11.55 4.28
CA LYS A 178 -12.00 10.95 3.70
C LYS A 178 -12.17 9.44 3.55
N THR A 179 -11.25 8.80 2.83
CA THR A 179 -11.21 7.34 2.68
C THR A 179 -9.85 6.81 3.11
N LEU A 180 -9.80 5.62 3.72
CA LEU A 180 -8.52 4.98 4.04
C LEU A 180 -7.65 4.73 2.80
N ILE A 181 -8.27 4.44 1.65
CA ILE A 181 -7.54 4.24 0.39
C ILE A 181 -6.90 5.56 -0.07
N GLY A 182 -7.61 6.68 0.06
CA GLY A 182 -7.05 8.01 -0.22
C GLY A 182 -5.91 8.40 0.73
N GLU A 183 -5.98 7.98 1.99
CA GLU A 183 -4.99 8.28 3.04
C GLU A 183 -3.96 7.15 3.23
N ARG A 184 -3.80 6.25 2.24
CA ARG A 184 -3.07 4.99 2.42
C ARG A 184 -1.57 5.14 2.65
N LEU A 185 -1.00 6.25 2.16
CA LEU A 185 0.41 6.61 2.27
C LEU A 185 0.61 7.76 3.27
#